data_AF-A0A1G2P6L4-F1
#
_entry.id   AF-A0A1G2P6L4-F1
#
_cell.length_a   1.000
_cell.length_b   1.000
_cell.length_c   1.000
_cell.angle_alpha   90.00
_cell.angle_beta   90.00
_cell.angle_gamma   90.00
#
_symmetry.space_group_name_H-M   'P 1'
#
loop_
_entity.id
_entity.type
_entity.pdbx_description
1 polymer ?
#
loop_
_entity_poly.entity_id
_entity_poly.type
_entity_poly.pdbx_seq_one_letter_code
_entity_poly.pdbx_strand_id
1 'polypeptide(L)'
;MSHTHIGQEDWPCIGRMLRVGHPFKEIARTIGKDPSAAGRHVKEYGGRDGYDVCEVCRRKRMKRIAAMESIRVIKGVLLCFTLNYETPIFC
;
A
#
# COMPACT_ATOMS: atom_id res chain seq x y z
N MET A 1 -8.11 -10.51 -14.04
CA MET A 1 -8.29 -9.86 -12.72
C MET A 1 -7.30 -10.49 -11.76
N SER A 2 -6.39 -9.73 -11.13
CA SER A 2 -5.39 -10.35 -10.25
C SER A 2 -6.06 -10.74 -8.93
N HIS A 3 -6.30 -12.04 -8.75
CA HIS A 3 -6.84 -12.62 -7.50
C HIS A 3 -5.97 -12.35 -6.26
N THR A 4 -4.84 -11.68 -6.43
CA THR A 4 -3.85 -11.32 -5.40
C THR A 4 -3.99 -9.90 -4.87
N HIS A 5 -4.71 -8.99 -5.56
CA HIS A 5 -4.85 -7.60 -5.11
C HIS A 5 -6.08 -7.43 -4.21
N ILE A 6 -5.86 -6.95 -2.98
CA ILE A 6 -6.91 -6.64 -2.00
C ILE A 6 -7.19 -5.14 -2.03
N GLY A 7 -8.39 -4.80 -2.51
CA GLY A 7 -8.85 -3.44 -2.71
C GLY A 7 -9.39 -2.82 -1.42
N GLN A 8 -9.69 -1.52 -1.48
CA GLN A 8 -10.22 -0.77 -0.34
C GLN A 8 -11.63 -1.26 0.04
N GLU A 9 -12.39 -1.74 -0.95
CA GLU A 9 -13.69 -2.38 -0.81
C GLU A 9 -13.65 -3.66 0.03
N ASP A 10 -12.52 -4.37 0.02
CA ASP A 10 -12.36 -5.65 0.71
C ASP A 10 -12.03 -5.48 2.20
N TRP A 11 -11.43 -4.36 2.60
CA TRP A 11 -10.88 -4.17 3.96
C TRP A 11 -11.94 -4.27 5.07
N PRO A 12 -13.14 -3.65 4.95
CA PRO A 12 -14.17 -3.76 5.97
C PRO A 12 -14.69 -5.19 6.12
N CYS A 13 -14.77 -5.93 5.02
CA CYS A 13 -15.22 -7.33 5.02
C CYS A 13 -14.22 -8.21 5.78
N ILE A 14 -12.92 -8.07 5.46
CA ILE A 14 -11.84 -8.77 6.15
C ILE A 14 -11.88 -8.47 7.66
N GLY A 15 -11.98 -7.21 8.05
CA GLY A 15 -12.02 -6.82 9.46
C GLY A 15 -13.20 -7.41 10.22
N ARG A 16 -14.41 -7.39 9.63
CA ARG A 16 -15.60 -8.01 10.25
C ARG A 16 -15.43 -9.52 10.44
N MET A 17 -14.99 -10.22 9.40
CA MET A 17 -14.85 -11.68 9.47
C MET A 17 -13.73 -12.13 10.41
N LEU A 18 -12.63 -11.36 10.53
CA LEU A 18 -11.58 -11.63 11.51
C LEU A 18 -12.08 -11.51 12.95
N ARG A 19 -12.88 -10.48 13.26
CA ARG A 19 -13.47 -10.30 14.61
C ARG A 19 -14.40 -11.43 15.01
N VAL A 20 -15.14 -11.98 14.05
CA VAL A 20 -16.00 -13.16 14.26
C VAL A 20 -15.18 -14.45 14.37
N GLY A 21 -13.89 -14.40 14.03
CA GLY A 21 -12.99 -15.54 14.16
C GLY A 21 -12.98 -16.47 12.95
N HIS A 22 -13.45 -16.01 11.77
CA HIS A 22 -13.38 -16.84 10.57
C HIS A 22 -11.91 -17.13 10.15
N PRO A 23 -11.63 -18.32 9.60
CA PRO A 23 -10.33 -18.65 9.06
C PRO A 23 -10.04 -17.87 7.76
N PHE A 24 -8.77 -17.60 7.47
CA PHE A 24 -8.35 -16.87 6.27
C PHE A 24 -8.87 -17.46 4.96
N LYS A 25 -9.03 -18.79 4.88
CA LYS A 25 -9.58 -19.48 3.71
C LYS A 25 -11.02 -19.08 3.39
N GLU A 26 -11.82 -18.90 4.43
CA GLU A 26 -13.22 -18.48 4.30
C GLU A 26 -13.31 -16.99 3.96
N ILE A 27 -12.51 -16.17 4.65
CA ILE A 27 -12.39 -14.74 4.35
C ILE A 27 -12.04 -14.53 2.88
N ALA A 28 -11.01 -15.22 2.39
CA ALA A 28 -10.53 -15.15 1.02
C ALA A 28 -11.58 -15.58 0.00
N ARG A 29 -12.36 -16.63 0.31
CA ARG A 29 -13.49 -17.06 -0.52
C ARG A 29 -14.57 -15.98 -0.60
N THR A 30 -14.88 -15.30 0.50
CA THR A 30 -15.88 -14.22 0.55
C THR A 30 -15.46 -13.01 -0.28
N ILE A 31 -14.18 -12.64 -0.27
CA ILE A 31 -13.66 -11.51 -1.06
C ILE A 31 -13.22 -11.92 -2.49
N GLY A 32 -13.33 -13.20 -2.85
CA GLY A 32 -12.91 -13.71 -4.16
C GLY A 32 -11.40 -13.61 -4.42
N LYS A 33 -10.58 -13.66 -3.38
CA LYS A 33 -9.11 -13.51 -3.45
C LYS A 33 -8.38 -14.77 -2.99
N ASP A 34 -7.08 -14.80 -3.22
CA ASP A 34 -6.22 -15.87 -2.75
C ASP A 34 -6.03 -15.84 -1.21
N PRO A 35 -6.15 -16.98 -0.51
CA PRO A 35 -5.97 -17.04 0.94
C PRO A 35 -4.56 -16.65 1.42
N SER A 36 -3.54 -16.88 0.61
CA SER A 36 -2.17 -16.45 0.93
C SER A 36 -2.03 -14.93 0.80
N ALA A 37 -2.74 -14.30 -0.15
CA ALA A 37 -2.81 -12.85 -0.25
C ALA A 37 -3.55 -12.24 0.95
N ALA A 38 -4.69 -12.82 1.35
CA ALA A 38 -5.44 -12.41 2.54
C ALA A 38 -4.60 -12.53 3.81
N GLY A 39 -3.93 -13.66 4.02
CA GLY A 39 -3.06 -13.87 5.18
C GLY A 39 -1.88 -12.90 5.23
N ARG A 40 -1.20 -12.66 4.10
CA ARG A 40 -0.10 -11.67 4.03
C ARG A 40 -0.58 -10.26 4.34
N HIS A 41 -1.71 -9.85 3.77
CA HIS A 41 -2.29 -8.53 4.02
C HIS A 41 -2.65 -8.37 5.50
N VAL A 42 -3.37 -9.32 6.10
CA VAL A 42 -3.74 -9.25 7.52
C VAL A 42 -2.49 -9.19 8.40
N LYS A 43 -1.47 -10.02 8.12
CA LYS A 43 -0.20 -10.00 8.87
C LYS A 43 0.54 -8.66 8.75
N GLU A 44 0.51 -8.02 7.58
CA GLU A 44 1.15 -6.71 7.36
C GLU A 44 0.48 -5.57 8.15
N TYR A 45 -0.84 -5.64 8.35
CA TYR A 45 -1.64 -4.55 8.93
C TYR A 45 -2.19 -4.82 10.34
N GLY A 46 -1.52 -5.67 11.13
CA GLY A 46 -1.83 -5.82 12.56
C GLY A 46 -2.17 -7.24 13.02
N GLY A 47 -2.20 -8.22 12.11
CA GLY A 47 -2.51 -9.61 12.46
C GLY A 47 -3.99 -9.82 12.77
N ARG A 48 -4.34 -11.00 13.27
CA ARG A 48 -5.75 -11.38 13.49
C ARG A 48 -6.46 -10.49 14.51
N ASP A 49 -5.77 -10.16 15.60
CA ASP A 49 -6.36 -9.44 16.73
C ASP A 49 -6.21 -7.92 16.62
N GLY A 50 -5.27 -7.44 15.79
CA GLY A 50 -4.94 -6.03 15.62
C GLY A 50 -5.32 -5.44 14.27
N TYR A 51 -6.08 -6.17 13.43
CA TYR A 51 -6.46 -5.68 12.11
C TYR A 51 -7.47 -4.53 12.19
N ASP A 52 -7.01 -3.31 11.87
CA ASP A 52 -7.84 -2.10 11.80
C ASP A 52 -7.77 -1.47 10.39
N VAL A 53 -8.95 -1.21 9.82
CA VAL A 53 -9.10 -0.59 8.50
C VAL A 53 -8.52 0.84 8.50
N CYS A 54 -8.69 1.59 9.59
CA CYS A 54 -8.15 2.94 9.71
C CYS A 54 -6.62 2.93 9.65
N GLU A 55 -5.98 1.97 10.31
CA GLU A 55 -4.53 1.79 10.29
C GLU A 55 -4.03 1.32 8.91
N VAL A 56 -4.78 0.45 8.21
CA VAL A 56 -4.48 0.07 6.81
C VAL A 56 -4.49 1.31 5.91
N CYS A 57 -5.54 2.14 6.00
CA CYS A 57 -5.67 3.39 5.27
C CYS A 57 -4.49 4.33 5.54
N ARG A 58 -4.17 4.53 6.82
CA ARG A 58 -3.09 5.43 7.26
C ARG A 58 -1.74 4.97 6.71
N ARG A 59 -1.39 3.69 6.86
CA ARG A 59 -0.11 3.15 6.37
C ARG A 59 0.00 3.21 4.85
N LYS A 60 -1.06 2.86 4.11
CA LYS A 60 -1.04 2.96 2.64
C LYS A 60 -0.95 4.42 2.18
N ARG A 61 -1.61 5.36 2.86
CA ARG A 61 -1.47 6.81 2.60
C ARG A 61 -0.03 7.28 2.83
N MET A 62 0.59 6.90 3.95
CA MET A 62 1.98 7.25 4.23
C MET A 62 2.95 6.69 3.18
N LYS A 63 2.76 5.44 2.73
CA LYS A 63 3.55 4.85 1.63
C LYS A 63 3.42 5.66 0.34
N ARG A 64 2.21 6.13 0.00
CA ARG A 64 1.99 6.98 -1.18
C ARG A 64 2.68 8.34 -1.03
N ILE A 65 2.57 8.98 0.13
CA ILE A 65 3.24 10.25 0.40
C ILE A 65 4.76 10.10 0.30
N ALA A 66 5.33 9.08 0.95
CA ALA A 66 6.76 8.81 0.87
C ALA A 66 7.24 8.53 -0.57
N ALA A 67 6.45 7.81 -1.37
CA ALA A 67 6.74 7.60 -2.78
C ALA A 67 6.64 8.90 -3.61
N MET A 68 5.69 9.79 -3.29
CA MET A 68 5.61 11.10 -3.94
C MET A 68 6.77 12.01 -3.53
N GLU A 69 7.22 11.93 -2.28
CA GLU A 69 8.39 12.64 -1.77
C GLU A 69 9.65 12.23 -2.54
N SER A 70 9.89 10.93 -2.70
CA SER A 70 11.05 10.44 -3.46
C SER A 70 10.99 10.85 -4.94
N ILE A 71 9.80 10.84 -5.56
CA ILE A 71 9.61 11.33 -6.93
C ILE A 71 9.90 12.84 -7.03
N ARG A 72 9.46 13.65 -6.05
CA ARG A 72 9.75 15.09 -6.02
C ARG A 72 11.25 15.36 -5.92
N VAL A 73 11.96 14.63 -5.07
CA VAL A 73 13.42 14.74 -4.93
C VAL A 73 14.11 14.41 -6.24
N ILE A 74 13.76 13.29 -6.88
CA ILE A 74 14.33 12.90 -8.18
C ILE A 74 14.09 13.99 -9.24
N LYS A 75 12.86 14.52 -9.31
CA LYS A 75 12.51 15.58 -10.27
C LYS A 75 13.30 16.87 -10.02
N GLY A 76 13.48 17.27 -8.75
CA GLY A 76 14.26 18.44 -8.37
C GLY A 76 15.75 18.31 -8.71
N VAL A 77 16.33 17.14 -8.45
CA VAL A 77 17.72 16.82 -8.83
C VAL A 77 17.89 16.86 -10.34
N LEU A 78 16.96 16.26 -11.09
CA LEU A 78 17.00 16.25 -12.55
C LEU A 78 16.93 17.66 -13.15
N LEU A 79 16.02 18.51 -12.64
CA LEU A 79 15.88 19.91 -13.04
C LEU A 79 17.15 20.71 -12.76
N CYS A 80 17.74 20.53 -11.57
CA CYS A 80 19.00 21.17 -11.22
C CYS A 80 20.12 20.72 -12.16
N PHE A 81 20.18 19.43 -12.50
CA PHE A 81 21.17 18.92 -13.45
C PHE A 81 21.01 19.54 -14.83
N THR A 82 19.81 19.57 -15.42
CA THR A 82 19.59 20.15 -16.75
C THR A 82 19.84 21.66 -16.83
N LEU A 83 19.49 22.42 -15.78
CA LEU A 83 19.71 23.87 -15.77
C LEU A 83 21.19 24.26 -15.63
N ASN A 84 22.02 23.40 -15.02
CA ASN A 84 23.47 23.63 -14.94
C ASN A 84 24.21 23.33 -16.26
N TYR A 85 23.58 22.67 -17.25
CA TYR A 85 24.18 22.47 -18.58
C TYR A 85 23.95 23.66 -19.54
N GLU A 86 23.07 24.62 -19.21
CA GLU A 86 22.78 25.78 -20.07
C GLU A 86 23.62 27.03 -19.74
N THR A 87 24.50 26.99 -18.74
CA THR A 87 25.50 28.04 -18.52
C THR A 87 26.90 27.51 -18.80
N PRO A 88 27.44 27.67 -20.02
CA PRO A 88 28.89 27.63 -20.19
C PRO A 88 29.45 28.81 -19.39
N ILE A 89 30.09 28.51 -18.27
CA ILE A 89 31.05 29.41 -17.64
C ILE A 89 32.17 29.60 -18.66
N PHE A 90 32.02 30.60 -19.52
CA PHE A 90 33.13 31.19 -20.26
C PHE A 90 33.97 31.96 -19.23
N CYS A 91 35.05 31.34 -18.78
CA CYS A 91 36.25 32.03 -18.32
C CYS A 91 37.34 31.85 -19.37
#